data_AF-A0A845V4J0-F1
#
_entry.id   AF-A0A845V4J0-F1
#
_cell.length_a   1.000
_cell.length_b   1.000
_cell.length_c   1.000
_cell.angle_alpha   90.00
_cell.angle_beta   90.00
_cell.angle_gamma   90.00
#
_symmetry.space_group_name_H-M   'P 1'
#
loop_
_entity.id
_entity.type
_entity.pdbx_description
1 polymer ?
#
loop_
_entity_poly.entity_id
_entity_poly.type
_entity_poly.pdbx_seq_one_letter_code
_entity_poly.pdbx_strand_id
1 'polypeptide(L)'
;MAGPDAELAQTLRAALAQTCNPETVDDLLAAHSNHLSRHGDFSRWQNHLAGLPPVHRDWHIDGGTLVAGRRVGKAEALIEHLRSFIPWRKGPLRLAGVNIDTEWRSDWKWDRISPHLDLTAKRVLDVGAGNGYFGWRMLDQGAEAVIGCDPTPLFVIQHAVIRHFAGPAANHLLAQRLEDLPQTLADFDAVFSMGVLYHRRRPIDHLTDLRKRLKQGGTLILETLVAPGDAAQLLPTPDRYAGMRNVHGLPTVALLHQWLEQSGFSTVRCVDRTATTIEEQRSTDWMPYHSLAQALDPARPGWTVEGLPAPARTVWLARSVSPPDSAC
;
A
#
# COMPACT_ATOMS: atom_id res chain seq x y z
N MET A 1 14.56 -1.81 -26.15
CA MET A 1 13.46 -1.82 -25.16
C MET A 1 13.42 -0.43 -24.55
N ALA A 2 12.23 0.17 -24.41
CA ALA A 2 12.10 1.46 -23.73
C ALA A 2 12.54 1.29 -22.25
N GLY A 3 13.15 2.32 -21.65
CA GLY A 3 13.52 2.27 -20.24
C GLY A 3 12.30 2.11 -19.32
N PRO A 4 12.49 1.72 -18.04
CA PRO A 4 11.38 1.49 -17.10
C PRO A 4 10.41 2.68 -16.99
N ASP A 5 10.93 3.90 -17.05
CA ASP A 5 10.13 5.14 -17.00
C ASP A 5 9.26 5.32 -18.26
N ALA A 6 9.76 4.93 -19.42
CA ALA A 6 9.01 5.02 -20.67
C ALA A 6 7.92 3.94 -20.76
N GLU A 7 8.18 2.73 -20.25
CA GLU A 7 7.15 1.68 -20.12
C GLU A 7 6.06 2.10 -19.11
N LEU A 8 6.44 2.69 -17.98
CA LEU A 8 5.48 3.27 -17.02
C LEU A 8 4.64 4.36 -17.69
N ALA A 9 5.27 5.34 -18.35
CA ALA A 9 4.56 6.44 -19.00
C ALA A 9 3.55 5.96 -20.04
N GLN A 10 3.94 5.02 -20.91
CA GLN A 10 3.06 4.47 -21.93
C GLN A 10 1.85 3.75 -21.32
N THR A 11 2.12 2.85 -20.36
CA THR A 11 1.07 2.02 -19.74
C THR A 11 0.16 2.84 -18.82
N LEU A 12 0.69 3.81 -18.08
CA LEU A 12 -0.10 4.71 -17.26
C LEU A 12 -0.99 5.63 -18.10
N ARG A 13 -0.48 6.17 -19.22
CA ARG A 13 -1.31 6.95 -20.16
C ARG A 13 -2.49 6.13 -20.65
N ALA A 14 -2.30 4.86 -20.99
CA ALA A 14 -3.39 3.96 -21.38
C ALA A 14 -4.39 3.75 -20.23
N ALA A 15 -3.91 3.50 -19.00
CA ALA A 15 -4.76 3.28 -17.82
C ALA A 15 -5.56 4.52 -17.39
N LEU A 16 -5.06 5.72 -17.68
CA LEU A 16 -5.69 6.98 -17.29
C LEU A 16 -6.45 7.69 -18.42
N ALA A 17 -6.36 7.20 -19.67
CA ALA A 17 -6.92 7.88 -20.85
C ALA A 17 -8.42 8.17 -20.77
N GLN A 18 -9.17 7.40 -19.97
CA GLN A 18 -10.62 7.57 -19.80
C GLN A 18 -10.99 8.54 -18.67
N THR A 19 -10.08 8.84 -17.75
CA THR A 19 -10.36 9.65 -16.55
C THR A 19 -9.56 10.95 -16.47
N CYS A 20 -8.43 11.04 -17.17
CA CYS A 20 -7.58 12.21 -17.15
C CYS A 20 -7.29 12.65 -18.58
N ASN A 21 -7.26 13.97 -18.82
CA ASN A 21 -6.77 14.48 -20.08
C ASN A 21 -5.24 14.23 -20.19
N PRO A 22 -4.67 14.23 -21.41
CA PRO A 22 -3.25 13.91 -21.61
C PRO A 22 -2.30 14.83 -20.82
N GLU A 23 -2.61 16.12 -20.71
CA GLU A 23 -1.81 17.10 -19.96
C GLU A 23 -1.72 16.75 -18.46
N THR A 24 -2.84 16.34 -17.86
CA THR A 24 -2.88 15.89 -16.45
C THR A 24 -2.02 14.65 -16.23
N VAL A 25 -1.99 13.73 -17.20
CA VAL A 25 -1.13 12.54 -17.09
C VAL A 25 0.34 12.91 -17.21
N ASP A 26 0.67 13.87 -18.06
CA ASP A 26 2.04 14.36 -18.22
C ASP A 26 2.52 15.11 -16.98
N ASP A 27 1.66 15.91 -16.35
CA ASP A 27 1.92 16.55 -15.06
C ASP A 27 2.14 15.52 -13.94
N LEU A 28 1.35 14.45 -13.91
CA LEU A 28 1.53 13.34 -12.97
C LEU A 28 2.90 12.66 -13.16
N LEU A 29 3.29 12.37 -14.40
CA LEU A 29 4.57 11.74 -14.72
C LEU A 29 5.76 12.66 -14.41
N ALA A 30 5.62 13.95 -14.65
CA ALA A 30 6.61 14.96 -14.28
C ALA A 30 6.75 15.06 -12.76
N ALA A 31 5.64 15.14 -12.02
CA ALA A 31 5.64 15.16 -10.56
C ALA A 31 6.27 13.90 -9.96
N HIS A 32 5.94 12.73 -10.50
CA HIS A 32 6.54 11.44 -10.14
C HIS A 32 8.07 11.48 -10.29
N SER A 33 8.55 11.83 -11.49
CA SER A 33 10.00 11.86 -11.80
C SER A 33 10.75 12.89 -10.95
N ASN A 34 10.15 14.07 -10.74
CA ASN A 34 10.72 15.13 -9.92
C ASN A 34 10.81 14.74 -8.44
N HIS A 35 9.82 14.00 -7.93
CA HIS A 35 9.84 13.55 -6.55
C HIS A 35 10.94 12.51 -6.30
N LEU A 36 11.08 11.54 -7.20
CA LEU A 36 12.10 10.50 -7.09
C LEU A 36 13.52 11.08 -7.19
N SER A 37 13.77 11.96 -8.16
CA SER A 37 15.11 12.51 -8.44
C SER A 37 15.70 13.38 -7.32
N ARG A 38 14.85 13.89 -6.41
CA ARG A 38 15.30 14.65 -5.23
C ARG A 38 15.89 13.79 -4.12
N HIS A 39 15.68 12.48 -4.15
CA HIS A 39 16.20 11.59 -3.11
C HIS A 39 17.69 11.31 -3.31
N GLY A 40 18.50 11.45 -2.25
CA GLY A 40 19.97 11.31 -2.35
C GLY A 40 20.45 9.95 -2.87
N ASP A 41 19.71 8.88 -2.58
CA ASP A 41 20.03 7.52 -3.06
C ASP A 41 19.48 7.19 -4.45
N PHE A 42 18.76 8.11 -5.11
CA PHE A 42 18.04 7.80 -6.35
C PHE A 42 18.95 7.28 -7.46
N SER A 43 20.08 7.96 -7.71
CA SER A 43 21.04 7.53 -8.74
C SER A 43 21.63 6.14 -8.45
N ARG A 44 21.89 5.83 -7.17
CA ARG A 44 22.36 4.49 -6.75
C ARG A 44 21.33 3.43 -7.09
N TRP A 45 20.06 3.68 -6.76
CA TRP A 45 18.96 2.75 -7.05
C TRP A 45 18.73 2.56 -8.55
N GLN A 46 18.78 3.63 -9.34
CA GLN A 46 18.67 3.53 -10.80
C GLN A 46 19.81 2.69 -11.40
N ASN A 47 21.03 2.83 -10.91
CA ASN A 47 22.16 2.01 -11.35
C ASN A 47 21.95 0.52 -11.05
N HIS A 48 21.47 0.19 -9.84
CA HIS A 48 21.16 -1.21 -9.51
C HIS A 48 19.99 -1.76 -10.30
N LEU A 49 18.95 -0.95 -10.57
CA LEU A 49 17.81 -1.32 -11.41
C LEU A 49 18.24 -1.60 -12.85
N ALA A 50 19.07 -0.73 -13.43
CA ALA A 50 19.61 -0.89 -14.78
C ALA A 50 20.54 -2.11 -14.90
N GLY A 51 21.20 -2.49 -13.81
CA GLY A 51 22.06 -3.69 -13.75
C GLY A 51 21.32 -5.00 -13.52
N LEU A 52 19.99 -5.00 -13.33
CA LEU A 52 19.23 -6.23 -13.16
C LEU A 52 19.31 -7.09 -14.43
N PRO A 53 19.49 -8.42 -14.31
CA PRO A 53 19.62 -9.29 -15.46
C PRO A 53 18.31 -9.33 -16.27
N PRO A 54 18.39 -9.47 -17.60
CA PRO A 54 17.21 -9.81 -18.39
C PRO A 54 16.72 -11.21 -18.01
N VAL A 55 15.40 -11.36 -17.90
CA VAL A 55 14.75 -12.65 -17.66
C VAL A 55 13.54 -12.82 -18.58
N HIS A 56 13.04 -14.05 -18.69
CA HIS A 56 11.67 -14.25 -19.16
C HIS A 56 10.72 -13.59 -18.17
N ARG A 57 9.99 -12.57 -18.65
CA ARG A 57 9.10 -11.74 -17.84
C ARG A 57 7.72 -12.39 -17.74
N ASP A 58 7.35 -12.79 -16.54
CA ASP A 58 6.05 -13.34 -16.20
C ASP A 58 5.78 -13.11 -14.71
N TRP A 59 4.53 -13.28 -14.29
CA TRP A 59 4.19 -13.25 -12.87
C TRP A 59 2.97 -14.12 -12.57
N HIS A 60 2.87 -14.56 -11.32
CA HIS A 60 1.69 -15.21 -10.73
C HIS A 60 1.77 -15.10 -9.20
N ILE A 61 0.66 -15.41 -8.52
CA ILE A 61 0.64 -15.59 -7.07
C ILE A 61 0.73 -17.09 -6.74
N ASP A 62 1.66 -17.47 -5.87
CA ASP A 62 1.86 -18.84 -5.38
C ASP A 62 1.75 -18.84 -3.85
N GLY A 63 0.63 -19.33 -3.32
CA GLY A 63 0.38 -19.36 -1.88
C GLY A 63 0.55 -17.99 -1.19
N GLY A 64 0.09 -16.92 -1.85
CA GLY A 64 0.24 -15.54 -1.38
C GLY A 64 1.59 -14.88 -1.71
N THR A 65 2.59 -15.63 -2.20
CA THR A 65 3.87 -15.06 -2.66
C THR A 65 3.72 -14.50 -4.07
N LEU A 66 4.14 -13.25 -4.29
CA LEU A 66 4.27 -12.73 -5.66
C LEU A 66 5.52 -13.32 -6.30
N VAL A 67 5.33 -14.15 -7.31
CA VAL A 67 6.40 -14.74 -8.10
C VAL A 67 6.52 -13.95 -9.39
N ALA A 68 7.70 -13.40 -9.68
CA ALA A 68 7.93 -12.63 -10.88
C ALA A 68 9.26 -13.00 -11.54
N GLY A 69 9.22 -13.32 -12.82
CA GLY A 69 10.36 -13.69 -13.65
C GLY A 69 10.88 -15.10 -13.39
N ARG A 70 11.35 -15.76 -14.46
CA ARG A 70 11.98 -17.08 -14.34
C ARG A 70 13.30 -17.04 -13.57
N ARG A 71 13.60 -18.16 -12.88
CA ARG A 71 14.85 -18.34 -12.15
C ARG A 71 16.07 -18.12 -13.05
N VAL A 72 17.02 -17.33 -12.56
CA VAL A 72 18.34 -17.17 -13.17
C VAL A 72 19.37 -18.07 -12.49
N GLY A 73 20.41 -18.47 -13.23
CA GLY A 73 21.45 -19.39 -12.72
C GLY A 73 22.47 -18.76 -11.78
N LYS A 74 22.63 -17.43 -11.76
CA LYS A 74 23.56 -16.69 -10.88
C LYS A 74 22.79 -15.96 -9.78
N ALA A 75 22.39 -16.68 -8.74
CA ALA A 75 21.54 -16.13 -7.68
C ALA A 75 22.27 -15.07 -6.84
N GLU A 76 23.57 -15.21 -6.63
CA GLU A 76 24.37 -14.38 -5.72
C GLU A 76 24.46 -12.92 -6.19
N ALA A 77 24.78 -12.72 -7.47
CA ALA A 77 24.84 -11.38 -8.06
C ALA A 77 23.46 -10.71 -8.05
N LEU A 78 22.39 -11.47 -8.34
CA LEU A 78 21.03 -10.94 -8.25
C LEU A 78 20.67 -10.56 -6.80
N ILE A 79 21.03 -11.37 -5.81
CA ILE A 79 20.82 -11.07 -4.39
C ILE A 79 21.52 -9.75 -4.02
N GLU A 80 22.75 -9.52 -4.49
CA GLU A 80 23.47 -8.27 -4.24
C GLU A 80 22.70 -7.05 -4.78
N HIS A 81 22.22 -7.11 -6.03
CA HIS A 81 21.37 -6.06 -6.59
C HIS A 81 20.10 -5.86 -5.76
N LEU A 82 19.38 -6.94 -5.41
CA LEU A 82 18.13 -6.86 -4.65
C LEU A 82 18.33 -6.32 -3.22
N ARG A 83 19.49 -6.58 -2.60
CA ARG A 83 19.85 -6.06 -1.27
C ARG A 83 20.09 -4.55 -1.26
N SER A 84 20.44 -3.93 -2.40
CA SER A 84 20.57 -2.48 -2.52
C SER A 84 19.25 -1.71 -2.29
N PHE A 85 18.13 -2.43 -2.31
CA PHE A 85 16.78 -1.90 -2.07
C PHE A 85 16.22 -2.28 -0.69
N ILE A 86 17.05 -2.78 0.24
CA ILE A 86 16.65 -2.93 1.65
C ILE A 86 16.34 -1.54 2.24
N PRO A 87 15.29 -1.41 3.08
CA PRO A 87 14.43 -2.49 3.61
C PRO A 87 13.25 -2.90 2.72
N TRP A 88 13.02 -4.21 2.59
CA TRP A 88 11.82 -4.80 1.98
C TRP A 88 10.75 -5.08 3.05
N ARG A 89 9.68 -4.30 3.06
CA ARG A 89 8.65 -4.39 4.11
C ARG A 89 7.41 -5.23 3.74
N LYS A 90 6.82 -5.02 2.56
CA LYS A 90 5.58 -5.71 2.13
C LYS A 90 5.88 -6.85 1.14
N GLY A 91 5.27 -8.01 1.34
CA GLY A 91 5.53 -9.25 0.60
C GLY A 91 4.84 -10.45 1.28
N PRO A 92 5.25 -11.70 0.99
CA PRO A 92 6.53 -12.12 0.44
C PRO A 92 6.64 -12.03 -1.09
N LEU A 93 7.88 -12.01 -1.60
CA LEU A 93 8.18 -11.96 -3.02
C LEU A 93 9.16 -13.08 -3.41
N ARG A 94 9.07 -13.55 -4.66
CA ARG A 94 10.04 -14.44 -5.30
C ARG A 94 10.41 -13.88 -6.67
N LEU A 95 11.54 -13.16 -6.74
CA LEU A 95 11.98 -12.45 -7.93
C LEU A 95 13.10 -13.22 -8.63
N ALA A 96 12.87 -13.67 -9.87
CA ALA A 96 13.82 -14.45 -10.66
C ALA A 96 14.47 -15.60 -9.86
N GLY A 97 13.66 -16.28 -9.03
CA GLY A 97 14.06 -17.42 -8.20
C GLY A 97 14.68 -17.08 -6.84
N VAL A 98 14.86 -15.80 -6.51
CA VAL A 98 15.33 -15.33 -5.18
C VAL A 98 14.13 -15.05 -4.29
N ASN A 99 14.09 -15.70 -3.13
CA ASN A 99 13.06 -15.46 -2.12
C ASN A 99 13.41 -14.21 -1.31
N ILE A 100 12.49 -13.25 -1.29
CA ILE A 100 12.55 -12.04 -0.46
C ILE A 100 11.53 -12.23 0.65
N ASP A 101 12.00 -12.75 1.78
CA ASP A 101 11.21 -12.82 3.01
C ASP A 101 11.15 -11.42 3.63
N THR A 102 10.07 -10.70 3.34
CA THR A 102 9.88 -9.30 3.75
C THR A 102 9.51 -9.19 5.23
N GLU A 103 9.61 -7.99 5.80
CA GLU A 103 9.23 -7.77 7.21
C GLU A 103 7.83 -8.29 7.55
N TRP A 104 6.86 -7.94 6.70
CA TRP A 104 5.46 -8.28 6.87
C TRP A 104 5.09 -9.52 6.05
N ARG A 105 4.33 -10.42 6.68
CA ARG A 105 3.44 -11.38 6.02
C ARG A 105 2.20 -10.66 5.51
N SER A 106 2.41 -9.85 4.46
CA SER A 106 1.33 -9.07 3.84
C SER A 106 0.29 -9.98 3.18
N ASP A 107 0.70 -11.20 2.84
CA ASP A 107 -0.19 -12.28 2.42
C ASP A 107 -1.25 -12.62 3.46
N TRP A 108 -0.90 -12.71 4.74
CA TRP A 108 -1.87 -13.00 5.80
C TRP A 108 -2.95 -11.92 5.90
N LYS A 109 -2.55 -10.65 5.80
CA LYS A 109 -3.50 -9.54 5.74
C LYS A 109 -4.42 -9.68 4.54
N TRP A 110 -3.88 -9.99 3.36
CA TRP A 110 -4.71 -10.16 2.18
C TRP A 110 -5.70 -11.31 2.31
N ASP A 111 -5.31 -12.42 2.92
CA ASP A 111 -6.17 -13.59 3.11
C ASP A 111 -7.33 -13.30 4.07
N ARG A 112 -7.15 -12.35 5.01
CA ARG A 112 -8.22 -11.82 5.87
C ARG A 112 -9.17 -10.86 5.12
N ILE A 113 -8.70 -10.21 4.06
CA ILE A 113 -9.45 -9.16 3.35
C ILE A 113 -10.19 -9.72 2.12
N SER A 114 -9.48 -10.44 1.27
CA SER A 114 -9.93 -10.84 -0.07
C SER A 114 -11.22 -11.66 -0.11
N PRO A 115 -11.58 -12.52 0.87
CA PRO A 115 -12.86 -13.22 0.86
C PRO A 115 -14.08 -12.31 0.94
N HIS A 116 -13.90 -11.05 1.33
CA HIS A 116 -14.97 -10.06 1.42
C HIS A 116 -15.10 -9.17 0.18
N LEU A 117 -14.28 -9.40 -0.85
CA LEU A 117 -14.16 -8.53 -2.01
C LEU A 117 -14.46 -9.27 -3.31
N ASP A 118 -15.05 -8.55 -4.26
CA ASP A 118 -15.05 -8.92 -5.68
C ASP A 118 -14.39 -7.78 -6.45
N LEU A 119 -13.20 -8.08 -6.98
CA LEU A 119 -12.38 -7.13 -7.74
C LEU A 119 -12.46 -7.40 -9.25
N THR A 120 -13.28 -8.34 -9.70
CA THR A 120 -13.41 -8.68 -11.12
C THR A 120 -13.77 -7.45 -11.94
N ALA A 121 -12.91 -7.12 -12.91
CA ALA A 121 -13.04 -5.95 -13.79
C ALA A 121 -13.21 -4.62 -13.04
N LYS A 122 -12.58 -4.48 -11.86
CA LYS A 122 -12.61 -3.24 -11.07
C LYS A 122 -11.38 -2.40 -11.30
N ARG A 123 -11.58 -1.07 -11.33
CA ARG A 123 -10.52 -0.07 -11.26
C ARG A 123 -10.28 0.27 -9.79
N VAL A 124 -9.03 0.13 -9.34
CA VAL A 124 -8.67 0.23 -7.93
C VAL A 124 -7.65 1.33 -7.69
N LEU A 125 -7.83 2.10 -6.62
CA LEU A 125 -6.82 3.00 -6.08
C LEU A 125 -6.22 2.40 -4.78
N ASP A 126 -4.91 2.26 -4.69
CA ASP A 126 -4.21 1.82 -3.47
C ASP A 126 -3.41 2.97 -2.83
N VAL A 127 -3.93 3.53 -1.74
CA VAL A 127 -3.32 4.67 -1.04
C VAL A 127 -2.36 4.19 0.04
N GLY A 128 -1.10 4.62 -0.04
CA GLY A 128 -0.04 4.09 0.81
C GLY A 128 0.37 2.68 0.39
N ALA A 129 0.47 2.47 -0.93
CA ALA A 129 0.67 1.15 -1.54
C ALA A 129 1.97 0.47 -1.08
N GLY A 130 2.93 1.20 -0.51
CA GLY A 130 4.28 0.67 -0.28
C GLY A 130 4.90 0.24 -1.60
N ASN A 131 5.53 -0.93 -1.67
CA ASN A 131 6.14 -1.45 -2.89
C ASN A 131 5.15 -2.02 -3.92
N GLY A 132 3.84 -1.83 -3.71
CA GLY A 132 2.79 -2.25 -4.65
C GLY A 132 2.41 -3.74 -4.59
N TYR A 133 2.91 -4.50 -3.60
CA TYR A 133 2.57 -5.92 -3.41
C TYR A 133 1.05 -6.20 -3.48
N PHE A 134 0.24 -5.40 -2.79
CA PHE A 134 -1.22 -5.60 -2.78
C PHE A 134 -1.86 -5.33 -4.14
N GLY A 135 -1.31 -4.43 -4.96
CA GLY A 135 -1.78 -4.23 -6.32
C GLY A 135 -1.65 -5.50 -7.18
N TRP A 136 -0.59 -6.29 -6.98
CA TRP A 136 -0.46 -7.58 -7.67
C TRP A 136 -1.47 -8.61 -7.16
N ARG A 137 -1.78 -8.61 -5.86
CA ARG A 137 -2.85 -9.46 -5.31
C ARG A 137 -4.23 -9.05 -5.83
N MET A 138 -4.48 -7.76 -6.04
CA MET A 138 -5.71 -7.24 -6.62
C MET A 138 -5.85 -7.67 -8.10
N LEU A 139 -4.77 -7.59 -8.89
CA LEU A 139 -4.76 -8.09 -10.27
C LEU A 139 -5.00 -9.60 -10.34
N ASP A 140 -4.40 -10.37 -9.44
CA ASP A 140 -4.63 -11.83 -9.31
C ASP A 140 -6.09 -12.15 -8.99
N GLN A 141 -6.78 -11.28 -8.22
CA GLN A 141 -8.22 -11.35 -7.95
C GLN A 141 -9.09 -10.79 -9.09
N GLY A 142 -8.51 -10.43 -10.25
CA GLY A 142 -9.25 -10.01 -11.43
C GLY A 142 -9.49 -8.51 -11.57
N ALA A 143 -8.82 -7.66 -10.79
CA ALA A 143 -8.85 -6.21 -11.01
C ALA A 143 -8.41 -5.86 -12.43
N GLU A 144 -9.13 -4.94 -13.08
CA GLU A 144 -8.80 -4.47 -14.43
C GLU A 144 -7.52 -3.63 -14.41
N ALA A 145 -7.40 -2.74 -13.42
CA ALA A 145 -6.25 -1.89 -13.23
C ALA A 145 -6.14 -1.43 -11.78
N VAL A 146 -4.90 -1.27 -11.32
CA VAL A 146 -4.55 -0.72 -10.02
C VAL A 146 -3.66 0.50 -10.22
N ILE A 147 -4.10 1.63 -9.66
CA ILE A 147 -3.29 2.83 -9.50
C ILE A 147 -2.94 2.96 -8.03
N GLY A 148 -1.67 2.83 -7.67
CA GLY A 148 -1.17 3.05 -6.34
C GLY A 148 -0.53 4.43 -6.19
N CYS A 149 -0.54 4.98 -4.98
CA CYS A 149 0.28 6.15 -4.64
C CYS A 149 1.02 5.94 -3.32
N ASP A 150 2.32 6.24 -3.30
CA ASP A 150 3.14 6.27 -2.09
C ASP A 150 4.26 7.32 -2.25
N PRO A 151 4.43 8.25 -1.30
CA PRO A 151 5.45 9.28 -1.42
C PRO A 151 6.86 8.77 -1.08
N THR A 152 7.05 7.50 -0.73
CA THR A 152 8.36 6.96 -0.33
C THR A 152 9.15 6.50 -1.57
N PRO A 153 10.23 7.18 -1.99
CA PRO A 153 10.92 6.87 -3.25
C PRO A 153 11.44 5.43 -3.34
N LEU A 154 11.98 4.89 -2.23
CA LEU A 154 12.45 3.51 -2.17
C LEU A 154 11.35 2.51 -2.56
N PHE A 155 10.11 2.70 -2.09
CA PHE A 155 9.01 1.78 -2.38
C PHE A 155 8.61 1.81 -3.85
N VAL A 156 8.62 2.99 -4.46
CA VAL A 156 8.35 3.16 -5.89
C VAL A 156 9.43 2.48 -6.74
N ILE A 157 10.70 2.60 -6.33
CA ILE A 157 11.81 1.88 -6.95
C ILE A 157 11.67 0.37 -6.77
N GLN A 158 11.30 -0.11 -5.58
CA GLN A 158 11.05 -1.54 -5.34
C GLN A 158 9.95 -2.07 -6.27
N HIS A 159 8.89 -1.29 -6.51
CA HIS A 159 7.86 -1.64 -7.48
C HIS A 159 8.40 -1.71 -8.91
N ALA A 160 9.29 -0.79 -9.31
CA ALA A 160 9.97 -0.83 -10.61
C ALA A 160 10.85 -2.10 -10.75
N VAL A 161 11.55 -2.51 -9.69
CA VAL A 161 12.30 -3.78 -9.63
C VAL A 161 11.37 -4.97 -9.83
N ILE A 162 10.21 -5.00 -9.15
CA ILE A 162 9.22 -6.07 -9.35
C ILE A 162 8.73 -6.09 -10.81
N ARG A 163 8.39 -4.93 -11.38
CA ARG A 163 7.93 -4.81 -12.79
C ARG A 163 8.97 -5.21 -13.83
N HIS A 164 10.26 -5.01 -13.55
CA HIS A 164 11.35 -5.48 -14.41
C HIS A 164 11.20 -6.99 -14.64
N PHE A 165 10.97 -7.76 -13.57
CA PHE A 165 10.78 -9.21 -13.65
C PHE A 165 9.38 -9.63 -14.07
N ALA A 166 8.34 -8.92 -13.63
CA ALA A 166 6.95 -9.33 -13.86
C ALA A 166 6.49 -9.14 -15.31
N GLY A 167 6.99 -8.10 -16.00
CA GLY A 167 6.43 -7.71 -17.30
C GLY A 167 5.51 -6.49 -17.22
N PRO A 168 4.98 -6.06 -18.37
CA PRO A 168 3.88 -5.11 -18.42
C PRO A 168 2.66 -5.67 -17.67
N ALA A 169 2.11 -4.89 -16.76
CA ALA A 169 0.88 -5.20 -16.03
C ALA A 169 0.15 -3.90 -15.71
N ALA A 170 -1.17 -3.97 -15.53
CA ALA A 170 -2.01 -2.83 -15.15
C ALA A 170 -1.88 -2.50 -13.63
N ASN A 171 -0.67 -2.58 -13.08
CA ASN A 171 -0.34 -2.16 -11.72
C ASN A 171 0.66 -1.00 -11.81
N HIS A 172 0.20 0.19 -11.48
CA HIS A 172 0.96 1.43 -11.57
C HIS A 172 1.18 2.00 -10.19
N LEU A 173 2.36 2.57 -9.92
CA LEU A 173 2.66 3.20 -8.63
C LEU A 173 3.24 4.58 -8.84
N LEU A 174 2.57 5.59 -8.28
CA LEU A 174 2.93 6.99 -8.33
C LEU A 174 3.67 7.44 -7.07
N ALA A 175 4.74 8.21 -7.24
CA ALA A 175 5.59 8.71 -6.17
C ALA A 175 5.01 9.96 -5.49
N GLN A 176 3.75 9.89 -5.06
CA GLN A 176 2.94 11.03 -4.65
C GLN A 176 2.07 10.68 -3.44
N ARG A 177 1.64 11.69 -2.67
CA ARG A 177 0.61 11.53 -1.65
C ARG A 177 -0.77 11.62 -2.29
N LEU A 178 -1.80 11.12 -1.60
CA LEU A 178 -3.19 11.19 -2.07
C LEU A 178 -3.64 12.62 -2.36
N GLU A 179 -3.25 13.55 -1.48
CA GLU A 179 -3.59 14.98 -1.57
C GLU A 179 -2.89 15.70 -2.74
N ASP A 180 -1.80 15.14 -3.27
CA ASP A 180 -1.08 15.69 -4.42
C ASP A 180 -1.63 15.17 -5.76
N LEU A 181 -2.51 14.17 -5.74
CA LEU A 181 -3.13 13.62 -6.95
C LEU A 181 -4.25 14.56 -7.44
N PRO A 182 -4.36 14.79 -8.76
CA PRO A 182 -5.37 15.66 -9.33
C PRO A 182 -6.76 15.12 -8.98
N GLN A 183 -7.71 16.00 -8.62
CA GLN A 183 -9.05 15.57 -8.20
C GLN A 183 -9.82 14.84 -9.31
N THR A 184 -9.45 15.07 -10.57
CA THR A 184 -9.97 14.36 -11.75
C THR A 184 -9.58 12.88 -11.77
N LEU A 185 -8.50 12.50 -11.08
CA LEU A 185 -8.17 11.10 -10.82
C LEU A 185 -9.12 10.56 -9.73
N ALA A 186 -10.33 10.27 -10.17
CA ALA A 186 -11.43 9.69 -9.39
C ALA A 186 -12.02 8.53 -10.19
N ASP A 187 -13.29 8.19 -9.94
CA ASP A 187 -14.00 7.14 -10.66
C ASP A 187 -13.39 5.73 -10.44
N PHE A 188 -12.99 5.44 -9.20
CA PHE A 188 -12.54 4.10 -8.80
C PHE A 188 -13.69 3.28 -8.22
N ASP A 189 -13.76 2.00 -8.60
CA ASP A 189 -14.76 1.07 -8.04
C ASP A 189 -14.41 0.67 -6.60
N ALA A 190 -13.10 0.61 -6.30
CA ALA A 190 -12.57 0.33 -4.98
C ALA A 190 -11.37 1.24 -4.64
N VAL A 191 -11.30 1.69 -3.39
CA VAL A 191 -10.18 2.46 -2.85
C VAL A 191 -9.68 1.74 -1.60
N PHE A 192 -8.40 1.41 -1.58
CA PHE A 192 -7.71 0.84 -0.43
C PHE A 192 -6.93 1.93 0.30
N SER A 193 -6.98 1.91 1.62
CA SER A 193 -6.11 2.71 2.48
C SER A 193 -5.71 1.87 3.67
N MET A 194 -4.55 1.23 3.59
CA MET A 194 -4.09 0.25 4.58
C MET A 194 -2.81 0.72 5.26
N GLY A 195 -2.89 0.98 6.56
CA GLY A 195 -1.76 1.46 7.35
C GLY A 195 -1.47 2.96 7.19
N VAL A 196 -2.46 3.76 6.79
CA VAL A 196 -2.27 5.19 6.49
C VAL A 196 -2.96 6.11 7.50
N LEU A 197 -4.16 5.76 7.96
CA LEU A 197 -5.02 6.68 8.72
C LEU A 197 -4.38 7.18 10.02
N TYR A 198 -3.69 6.31 10.77
CA TYR A 198 -3.02 6.69 12.01
C TYR A 198 -1.84 7.67 11.83
N HIS A 199 -1.37 7.86 10.60
CA HIS A 199 -0.39 8.89 10.24
C HIS A 199 -1.01 10.23 9.84
N ARG A 200 -2.34 10.36 9.87
CA ARG A 200 -3.05 11.58 9.45
C ARG A 200 -3.46 12.39 10.67
N ARG A 201 -3.06 13.66 10.71
CA ARG A 201 -3.49 14.61 11.74
C ARG A 201 -4.98 14.91 11.71
N ARG A 202 -5.58 14.81 10.52
CA ARG A 202 -7.00 15.05 10.26
C ARG A 202 -7.62 13.79 9.64
N PRO A 203 -8.02 12.80 10.47
CA PRO A 203 -8.47 11.50 9.96
C PRO A 203 -9.77 11.59 9.14
N ILE A 204 -10.73 12.42 9.57
CA ILE A 204 -12.00 12.61 8.85
C ILE A 204 -11.78 13.26 7.48
N ASP A 205 -10.86 14.22 7.37
CA ASP A 205 -10.47 14.81 6.07
C ASP A 205 -9.90 13.74 5.14
N HIS A 206 -8.98 12.90 5.63
CA HIS A 206 -8.41 11.79 4.86
C HIS A 206 -9.50 10.82 4.36
N LEU A 207 -10.43 10.42 5.23
CA LEU A 207 -11.56 9.57 4.85
C LEU A 207 -12.46 10.24 3.80
N THR A 208 -12.69 11.55 3.94
CA THR A 208 -13.46 12.34 2.96
C THR A 208 -12.75 12.40 1.61
N ASP A 209 -11.43 12.57 1.60
CA ASP A 209 -10.64 12.60 0.38
C ASP A 209 -10.59 11.23 -0.30
N LEU A 210 -10.50 10.12 0.46
CA LEU A 210 -10.67 8.77 -0.08
C LEU A 210 -12.04 8.60 -0.74
N ARG A 211 -13.12 9.07 -0.09
CA ARG A 211 -14.49 8.97 -0.63
C ARG A 211 -14.62 9.68 -1.97
N LYS A 212 -14.01 10.86 -2.13
CA LYS A 212 -14.04 11.64 -3.38
C LYS A 212 -13.38 10.91 -4.56
N ARG A 213 -12.53 9.90 -4.31
CA ARG A 213 -11.91 9.08 -5.36
C ARG A 213 -12.84 7.98 -5.85
N LEU A 214 -13.84 7.58 -5.07
CA LEU A 214 -14.76 6.49 -5.41
C LEU A 214 -15.84 6.95 -6.39
N LYS A 215 -16.26 6.02 -7.25
CA LYS A 215 -17.56 6.09 -7.93
C LYS A 215 -18.70 6.10 -6.93
N GLN A 216 -19.88 6.49 -7.39
CA GLN A 216 -21.12 6.25 -6.65
C GLN A 216 -21.26 4.74 -6.36
N GLY A 217 -21.52 4.39 -5.10
CA GLY A 217 -21.60 2.99 -4.66
C GLY A 217 -20.26 2.24 -4.64
N GLY A 218 -19.14 2.90 -4.94
CA GLY A 218 -17.80 2.34 -4.81
C GLY A 218 -17.48 1.95 -3.37
N THR A 219 -16.49 1.07 -3.19
CA THR A 219 -16.14 0.49 -1.89
C THR A 219 -14.82 1.04 -1.36
N LEU A 220 -14.82 1.58 -0.15
CA LEU A 220 -13.62 1.81 0.64
C LEU A 220 -13.23 0.52 1.38
N ILE A 221 -11.95 0.17 1.28
CA ILE A 221 -11.28 -0.84 2.10
C ILE A 221 -10.27 -0.10 2.98
N LEU A 222 -10.58 0.04 4.26
CA LEU A 222 -9.73 0.76 5.22
C LEU A 222 -9.12 -0.21 6.21
N GLU A 223 -7.80 -0.16 6.39
CA GLU A 223 -7.10 -0.87 7.46
C GLU A 223 -6.25 0.11 8.26
N THR A 224 -6.39 0.06 9.59
CA THR A 224 -5.66 0.94 10.50
C THR A 224 -5.47 0.29 11.87
N LEU A 225 -4.54 0.85 12.64
CA LEU A 225 -4.39 0.58 14.06
C LEU A 225 -5.61 1.10 14.84
N VAL A 226 -6.01 0.35 15.86
CA VAL A 226 -7.09 0.72 16.79
C VAL A 226 -6.68 0.55 18.25
N ALA A 227 -7.31 1.31 19.13
CA ALA A 227 -7.21 1.13 20.56
C ALA A 227 -8.22 0.08 21.06
N PRO A 228 -7.94 -0.62 22.18
CA PRO A 228 -8.92 -1.46 22.85
C PRO A 228 -10.05 -0.63 23.47
N GLY A 229 -11.19 -1.28 23.73
CA GLY A 229 -12.35 -0.68 24.39
C GLY A 229 -13.57 -0.49 23.49
N ASP A 230 -14.74 -0.39 24.12
CA ASP A 230 -16.04 -0.33 23.44
C ASP A 230 -16.59 1.10 23.32
N ALA A 231 -16.13 2.01 24.18
CA ALA A 231 -16.52 3.42 24.12
C ALA A 231 -15.85 4.13 22.94
N ALA A 232 -16.58 5.03 22.28
CA ALA A 232 -16.04 5.87 21.21
C ALA A 232 -15.00 6.86 21.77
N GLN A 233 -13.74 6.44 21.74
CA GLN A 233 -12.59 7.18 22.27
C GLN A 233 -11.39 7.14 21.32
N LEU A 234 -10.51 8.12 21.46
CA LEU A 234 -9.23 8.23 20.78
C LEU A 234 -8.12 8.09 21.82
N LEU A 235 -7.27 7.06 21.68
CA LEU A 235 -6.08 6.93 22.51
C LEU A 235 -4.99 7.87 21.97
N PRO A 236 -4.53 8.88 22.73
CA PRO A 236 -3.45 9.75 22.30
C PRO A 236 -2.10 9.02 22.27
N THR A 237 -1.23 9.43 21.36
CA THR A 237 0.14 8.91 21.22
C THR A 237 1.13 10.08 21.34
N PRO A 238 1.70 10.34 22.54
CA PRO A 238 2.34 11.62 22.85
C PRO A 238 3.70 11.88 22.17
N ASP A 239 4.45 10.84 21.79
CA ASP A 239 5.71 10.97 21.03
C ASP A 239 5.86 9.84 20.02
N ARG A 240 5.83 8.60 20.53
CA ARG A 240 5.91 7.38 19.73
C ARG A 240 4.83 6.39 20.10
N TYR A 241 4.54 5.51 19.15
CA TYR A 241 3.72 4.33 19.37
C TYR A 241 4.39 3.14 18.68
N ALA A 242 4.77 2.12 19.43
CA ALA A 242 5.47 0.94 18.91
C ALA A 242 6.71 1.33 18.08
N GLY A 243 7.51 2.28 18.59
CA GLY A 243 8.69 2.82 17.93
C GLY A 243 8.42 3.81 16.79
N MET A 244 7.19 3.88 16.27
CA MET A 244 6.83 4.75 15.16
C MET A 244 6.67 6.20 15.62
N ARG A 245 7.22 7.13 14.83
CA ARG A 245 6.91 8.56 14.93
C ARG A 245 5.66 8.87 14.10
N ASN A 246 5.09 10.06 14.31
CA ASN A 246 3.96 10.56 13.53
C ASN A 246 2.74 9.63 13.57
N VAL A 247 2.51 8.97 14.70
CA VAL A 247 1.21 8.38 15.02
C VAL A 247 0.44 9.47 15.76
N HIS A 248 -0.76 9.81 15.28
CA HIS A 248 -1.54 10.95 15.80
C HIS A 248 -2.68 10.54 16.76
N GLY A 249 -2.83 9.25 17.00
CA GLY A 249 -3.80 8.67 17.92
C GLY A 249 -4.42 7.41 17.33
N LEU A 250 -4.94 6.55 18.20
CA LEU A 250 -5.57 5.29 17.82
C LEU A 250 -7.05 5.32 18.17
N PRO A 251 -7.96 5.37 17.19
CA PRO A 251 -9.38 5.32 17.48
C PRO A 251 -9.75 3.93 18.00
N THR A 252 -10.70 3.87 18.92
CA THR A 252 -11.46 2.65 19.18
C THR A 252 -12.30 2.28 17.95
N VAL A 253 -12.75 1.02 17.89
CA VAL A 253 -13.61 0.54 16.80
C VAL A 253 -14.93 1.33 16.72
N ALA A 254 -15.52 1.67 17.87
CA ALA A 254 -16.72 2.50 17.92
C ALA A 254 -16.49 3.91 17.35
N LEU A 255 -15.37 4.56 17.68
CA LEU A 255 -15.05 5.89 17.14
C LEU A 255 -14.75 5.83 15.64
N LEU A 256 -14.03 4.79 15.18
CA LEU A 256 -13.71 4.63 13.77
C LEU A 256 -14.97 4.40 12.91
N HIS A 257 -15.95 3.65 13.42
CA HIS A 257 -17.26 3.52 12.79
C HIS A 257 -17.94 4.89 12.60
N GLN A 258 -17.97 5.70 13.66
CA GLN A 258 -18.56 7.04 13.61
C GLN A 258 -17.85 7.94 12.60
N TRP A 259 -16.52 7.91 12.55
CA TRP A 259 -15.76 8.69 11.57
C TRP A 259 -16.08 8.28 10.13
N LEU A 260 -16.22 6.97 9.86
CA LEU A 260 -16.61 6.49 8.53
C LEU A 260 -18.00 7.01 8.13
N GLU A 261 -18.99 6.95 9.03
CA GLU A 261 -20.33 7.49 8.78
C GLU A 261 -20.31 9.01 8.57
N GLN A 262 -19.60 9.75 9.44
CA GLN A 262 -19.44 11.20 9.34
C GLN A 262 -18.74 11.64 8.04
N SER A 263 -17.85 10.81 7.50
CA SER A 263 -17.21 11.06 6.20
C SER A 263 -18.09 10.75 5.00
N GLY A 264 -19.35 10.37 5.20
CA GLY A 264 -20.33 10.13 4.14
C GLY A 264 -20.28 8.71 3.56
N PHE A 265 -19.80 7.73 4.33
CA PHE A 265 -19.91 6.33 3.96
C PHE A 265 -21.16 5.68 4.59
N SER A 266 -21.68 4.64 3.93
CA SER A 266 -22.74 3.77 4.45
C SER A 266 -22.29 2.30 4.45
N THR A 267 -23.13 1.42 5.00
CA THR A 267 -22.87 -0.04 5.03
C THR A 267 -21.50 -0.34 5.65
N VAL A 268 -21.15 0.43 6.70
CA VAL A 268 -19.86 0.36 7.38
C VAL A 268 -19.79 -0.95 8.15
N ARG A 269 -18.80 -1.80 7.83
CA ARG A 269 -18.63 -3.10 8.47
C ARG A 269 -17.16 -3.33 8.80
N CYS A 270 -16.88 -3.65 10.05
CA CYS A 270 -15.59 -4.20 10.45
C CYS A 270 -15.59 -5.70 10.12
N VAL A 271 -14.74 -6.11 9.18
CA VAL A 271 -14.70 -7.51 8.68
C VAL A 271 -13.56 -8.32 9.28
N ASP A 272 -12.54 -7.65 9.84
CA ASP A 272 -11.43 -8.29 10.53
C ASP A 272 -10.97 -7.43 11.73
N ARG A 273 -10.58 -8.10 12.82
CA ARG A 273 -9.99 -7.51 14.02
C ARG A 273 -8.87 -8.44 14.48
N THR A 274 -7.62 -8.03 14.27
CA THR A 274 -6.46 -8.90 14.46
C THR A 274 -5.39 -8.19 15.28
N ALA A 275 -4.91 -8.83 16.34
CA ALA A 275 -3.70 -8.41 17.03
C ALA A 275 -2.49 -8.67 16.11
N THR A 276 -1.60 -7.69 15.96
CA THR A 276 -0.38 -7.88 15.17
C THR A 276 0.59 -8.74 15.98
N THR A 277 1.00 -9.88 15.44
CA THR A 277 1.94 -10.77 16.11
C THR A 277 3.36 -10.63 15.54
N ILE A 278 4.35 -11.08 16.30
CA ILE A 278 5.76 -11.07 15.87
C ILE A 278 6.02 -12.06 14.72
N GLU A 279 5.13 -13.00 14.46
CA GLU A 279 5.19 -13.87 13.29
C GLU A 279 4.71 -13.15 12.02
N GLU A 280 3.74 -12.24 12.15
CA GLU A 280 3.24 -11.43 11.03
C GLU A 280 4.19 -10.28 10.69
N GLN A 281 4.81 -9.64 11.69
CA GLN A 281 5.75 -8.54 11.50
C GLN A 281 7.06 -8.80 12.27
N ARG A 282 8.15 -9.05 11.55
CA ARG A 282 9.47 -9.34 12.13
C ARG A 282 10.62 -8.86 11.27
N SER A 283 11.78 -8.72 11.90
CA SER A 283 13.05 -8.56 11.19
C SER A 283 13.37 -9.81 10.38
N THR A 284 13.98 -9.62 9.23
CA THR A 284 14.44 -10.67 8.31
C THR A 284 15.76 -10.25 7.67
N ASP A 285 16.38 -11.13 6.87
CA ASP A 285 17.56 -10.76 6.07
C ASP A 285 17.29 -9.62 5.07
N TRP A 286 16.02 -9.38 4.74
CA TRP A 286 15.58 -8.33 3.81
C TRP A 286 15.00 -7.10 4.52
N MET A 287 14.83 -7.17 5.84
CA MET A 287 14.53 -6.04 6.73
C MET A 287 15.28 -6.23 8.06
N PRO A 288 16.60 -5.92 8.12
CA PRO A 288 17.45 -6.25 9.26
C PRO A 288 17.36 -5.24 10.41
N TYR A 289 16.49 -4.23 10.30
CA TYR A 289 16.31 -3.20 11.33
C TYR A 289 15.30 -3.65 12.39
N HIS A 290 15.11 -2.83 13.44
CA HIS A 290 14.10 -3.07 14.46
C HIS A 290 12.70 -3.23 13.85
N SER A 291 11.97 -4.22 14.35
CA SER A 291 10.59 -4.55 13.98
C SER A 291 9.71 -4.71 15.23
N LEU A 292 8.58 -5.41 15.13
CA LEU A 292 7.57 -5.47 16.19
C LEU A 292 8.11 -5.99 17.52
N ALA A 293 8.98 -7.01 17.50
CA ALA A 293 9.54 -7.57 18.73
C ALA A 293 10.29 -6.51 19.58
N GLN A 294 11.00 -5.57 18.94
CA GLN A 294 11.68 -4.46 19.63
C GLN A 294 10.74 -3.32 20.03
N ALA A 295 9.51 -3.32 19.52
CA ALA A 295 8.49 -2.33 19.82
C ALA A 295 7.55 -2.73 20.97
N LEU A 296 7.57 -4.00 21.38
CA LEU A 296 6.77 -4.54 22.49
C LEU A 296 7.55 -4.59 23.80
N ASP A 297 6.84 -4.44 24.92
CA ASP A 297 7.40 -4.64 26.26
C ASP A 297 7.74 -6.13 26.44
N PRO A 298 9.02 -6.49 26.65
CA PRO A 298 9.45 -7.89 26.73
C PRO A 298 8.88 -8.62 27.96
N ALA A 299 8.50 -7.90 29.02
CA ALA A 299 7.86 -8.48 30.20
C ALA A 299 6.33 -8.53 30.08
N ARG A 300 5.74 -7.73 29.17
CA ARG A 300 4.29 -7.61 28.98
C ARG A 300 3.94 -7.49 27.48
N PRO A 301 3.87 -8.60 26.73
CA PRO A 301 3.67 -8.57 25.27
C PRO A 301 2.40 -7.89 24.77
N GLY A 302 1.38 -7.71 25.64
CA GLY A 302 0.18 -6.91 25.36
C GLY A 302 0.39 -5.39 25.35
N TRP A 303 1.62 -4.93 25.56
CA TRP A 303 1.99 -3.52 25.67
C TRP A 303 3.19 -3.20 24.78
N THR A 304 3.27 -1.96 24.32
CA THR A 304 4.44 -1.40 23.65
C THR A 304 5.50 -0.99 24.67
N VAL A 305 6.74 -0.78 24.21
CA VAL A 305 7.83 -0.26 25.06
C VAL A 305 7.54 1.13 25.65
N GLU A 306 6.61 1.89 25.04
CA GLU A 306 6.13 3.17 25.56
C GLU A 306 5.00 3.03 26.60
N GLY A 307 4.61 1.80 26.95
CA GLY A 307 3.54 1.54 27.92
C GLY A 307 2.12 1.73 27.37
N LEU A 308 1.94 1.69 26.04
CA LEU A 308 0.63 1.75 25.37
C LEU A 308 0.17 0.34 24.98
N PRO A 309 -1.13 0.10 24.69
CA PRO A 309 -1.59 -1.20 24.22
C PRO A 309 -0.88 -1.64 22.93
N ALA A 310 -0.52 -2.92 22.85
CA ALA A 310 0.14 -3.49 21.68
C ALA A 310 -0.69 -3.31 20.37
N PRO A 311 -0.04 -3.28 19.20
CA PRO A 311 -0.72 -3.03 17.92
C PRO A 311 -1.83 -4.03 17.60
N ALA A 312 -3.07 -3.53 17.55
CA ALA A 312 -4.22 -4.23 16.99
C ALA A 312 -4.71 -3.49 15.74
N ARG A 313 -5.13 -4.25 14.72
CA ARG A 313 -5.56 -3.74 13.43
C ARG A 313 -6.98 -4.16 13.14
N THR A 314 -7.70 -3.31 12.41
CA THR A 314 -9.03 -3.63 11.92
C THR A 314 -9.16 -3.34 10.44
N VAL A 315 -9.89 -4.19 9.74
CA VAL A 315 -10.28 -3.98 8.33
C VAL A 315 -11.75 -3.58 8.29
N TRP A 316 -12.03 -2.54 7.52
CA TRP A 316 -13.36 -2.00 7.30
C TRP A 316 -13.72 -1.98 5.83
N LEU A 317 -14.96 -2.36 5.54
CA LEU A 317 -15.59 -2.14 4.26
C LEU A 317 -16.69 -1.08 4.42
N ALA A 318 -16.72 -0.10 3.53
CA ALA A 318 -17.73 0.94 3.54
C ALA A 318 -18.08 1.38 2.11
N ARG A 319 -19.35 1.71 1.86
CA ARG A 319 -19.85 2.13 0.54
C ARG A 319 -19.95 3.64 0.46
N SER A 320 -19.46 4.23 -0.63
CA SER A 320 -19.66 5.66 -0.91
C SER A 320 -21.14 5.94 -1.13
N VAL A 321 -21.70 6.90 -0.39
CA VAL A 321 -23.07 7.39 -0.57
C VAL A 321 -23.03 8.62 -1.46
N SER A 322 -24.08 8.81 -2.28
CA SER A 322 -24.33 10.12 -2.87
C SER A 322 -24.46 11.17 -1.78
N PRO A 323 -24.03 12.43 -2.01
CA PRO A 323 -24.66 13.54 -1.29
C PRO A 323 -26.18 13.37 -1.43
N PRO A 324 -27.00 13.65 -0.42
CA PRO A 324 -28.43 13.77 -0.65
C PRO A 324 -28.60 14.75 -1.81
N ASP A 325 -29.39 14.38 -2.82
CA ASP A 325 -29.76 15.30 -3.89
C ASP A 325 -30.18 16.59 -3.19
N SER A 326 -29.40 17.66 -3.41
CA SER A 326 -29.85 18.99 -3.03
C SER A 326 -31.12 19.21 -3.83
N ALA A 327 -32.26 18.98 -3.18
CA ALA A 327 -33.57 19.16 -3.75
C ALA A 327 -33.66 20.61 -4.25
N CYS A 328 -33.75 20.76 -5.57
CA CYS A 328 -34.08 21.93 -6.40
C CYS A 328 -33.35 23.25 -6.10
#